data_AF-G6EA77-F1
#
_entry.id   AF-G6EA77-F1
#
_cell.length_a   1.000
_cell.length_b   1.000
_cell.length_c   1.000
_cell.angle_alpha   90.00
_cell.angle_beta   90.00
_cell.angle_gamma   90.00
#
_symmetry.space_group_name_H-M   'P 1'
#
loop_
_entity.id
_entity.type
_entity.pdbx_description
1 polymer ?
#
loop_
_entity_poly.entity_id
_entity_poly.type
_entity_poly.pdbx_seq_one_letter_code
_entity_poly.pdbx_strand_id
1 'polypeptide(L)'
;MQKYLKTAFWTAMAFAFVMAIVPGSNDLPGIVPDKVQHMAAFASLAILGTLAYPRIPRLLLALGLVVVGGLIEVVQMIPALHRDAEWGDLFADTFAVALILVCMQFVLKALPSR
;
A
#
# COMPACT_ATOMS: atom_id res chain seq x y z
N MET A 1 -4.40 21.75 2.55
CA MET A 1 -3.69 20.61 1.91
C MET A 1 -3.85 19.29 2.67
N GLN A 2 -3.52 19.23 3.96
CA GLN A 2 -3.51 17.98 4.74
C GLN A 2 -4.84 17.20 4.75
N LYS A 3 -6.00 17.88 4.80
CA LYS A 3 -7.31 17.23 4.71
C LYS A 3 -7.46 16.42 3.41
N TYR A 4 -7.10 17.00 2.27
CA TYR A 4 -7.20 16.36 0.96
C TYR A 4 -6.27 15.15 0.84
N LEU A 5 -5.04 15.25 1.37
CA LEU A 5 -4.09 14.14 1.39
C LEU A 5 -4.59 12.97 2.24
N LYS A 6 -5.19 13.24 3.39
CA LYS A 6 -5.82 12.21 4.23
C LYS A 6 -6.99 11.55 3.51
N THR A 7 -7.87 12.34 2.89
CA THR A 7 -8.96 11.80 2.08
C THR A 7 -8.43 10.94 0.94
N ALA A 8 -7.40 11.40 0.21
CA ALA A 8 -6.77 10.63 -0.86
C ALA A 8 -6.15 9.32 -0.35
N PHE A 9 -5.44 9.36 0.79
CA PHE A 9 -4.88 8.16 1.43
C PHE A 9 -5.96 7.13 1.76
N TRP A 10 -7.02 7.54 2.47
CA TRP A 10 -8.09 6.61 2.85
C TRP A 10 -8.88 6.10 1.65
N THR A 11 -9.09 6.94 0.63
CA THR A 11 -9.75 6.54 -0.63
C THR A 11 -8.90 5.52 -1.38
N ALA A 12 -7.59 5.78 -1.52
CA ALA A 12 -6.67 4.85 -2.14
C ALA A 12 -6.56 3.54 -1.37
N MET A 13 -6.60 3.58 -0.04
CA MET A 13 -6.52 2.37 0.79
C MET A 13 -7.78 1.52 0.66
N ALA A 14 -8.96 2.15 0.68
CA ALA A 14 -10.22 1.46 0.44
C ALA A 14 -10.25 0.85 -0.97
N PHE A 15 -9.79 1.60 -1.98
CA PHE A 15 -9.69 1.10 -3.35
C PHE A 15 -8.74 -0.09 -3.46
N ALA A 16 -7.53 0.01 -2.93
CA ALA A 16 -6.54 -1.08 -2.94
C ALA A 16 -7.08 -2.33 -2.24
N PHE A 17 -7.74 -2.16 -1.09
CA PHE A 17 -8.37 -3.26 -0.35
C PHE A 17 -9.44 -3.96 -1.19
N VAL A 18 -10.37 -3.20 -1.78
CA VAL A 18 -11.43 -3.76 -2.65
C VAL A 18 -10.81 -4.49 -3.84
N MET A 19 -9.83 -3.89 -4.51
CA MET A 19 -9.17 -4.51 -5.65
C MET A 19 -8.44 -5.80 -5.26
N ALA A 20 -7.85 -5.89 -4.07
CA ALA A 20 -7.18 -7.13 -3.65
C ALA A 20 -8.15 -8.29 -3.40
N ILE A 21 -9.40 -8.02 -3.00
CA ILE A 21 -10.36 -9.08 -2.61
C ILE A 21 -11.35 -9.44 -3.72
N VAL A 22 -11.52 -8.59 -4.74
CA VAL A 22 -12.41 -8.88 -5.87
C VAL A 22 -11.79 -9.98 -6.75
N PRO A 23 -12.53 -11.05 -7.11
CA PRO A 23 -12.03 -12.04 -8.06
C PRO A 23 -11.83 -11.41 -9.45
N GLY A 24 -10.67 -11.67 -10.08
CA GLY A 24 -10.38 -11.19 -11.44
C GLY A 24 -10.12 -9.68 -11.59
N SER A 25 -10.07 -8.92 -10.50
CA SER A 25 -9.71 -7.49 -10.52
C SER A 25 -8.27 -7.23 -10.99
N ASN A 26 -7.39 -8.22 -10.81
CA ASN A 26 -5.97 -8.13 -11.19
C ASN A 26 -5.71 -8.73 -12.59
N ASP A 27 -6.74 -9.34 -13.21
CA ASP A 27 -6.76 -9.80 -14.60
C ASP A 27 -6.98 -8.63 -15.59
N LEU A 28 -6.36 -7.48 -15.33
CA LEU A 28 -6.09 -6.51 -16.38
C LEU A 28 -5.31 -7.27 -17.47
N PRO A 29 -5.78 -7.28 -18.73
CA PRO A 29 -5.31 -8.22 -19.74
C PRO A 29 -3.77 -8.22 -19.85
N GLY A 30 -3.14 -9.25 -19.28
CA GLY A 30 -1.81 -9.79 -19.55
C GLY A 30 -0.56 -8.91 -19.40
N ILE A 31 -0.65 -7.63 -19.00
CA ILE A 31 0.51 -6.73 -19.10
C ILE A 31 1.29 -6.57 -17.79
N VAL A 32 0.63 -6.60 -16.63
CA VAL A 32 1.28 -6.35 -15.33
C VAL A 32 0.99 -7.48 -14.35
N PRO A 33 2.01 -8.20 -13.84
CA PRO A 33 1.83 -9.26 -12.85
C PRO A 33 1.11 -8.75 -11.60
N ASP A 34 0.26 -9.59 -11.01
CA ASP A 34 -0.54 -9.24 -9.83
C ASP A 34 0.30 -8.64 -8.69
N LYS A 35 1.39 -9.32 -8.35
CA LYS A 35 2.39 -8.86 -7.37
C LYS A 35 2.93 -7.44 -7.63
N VAL A 36 3.08 -7.05 -8.90
CA VAL A 36 3.54 -5.70 -9.25
C VAL A 36 2.44 -4.67 -8.99
N GLN A 37 1.17 -5.04 -9.22
CA GLN A 37 0.03 -4.19 -8.92
C GLN A 37 -0.11 -3.97 -7.40
N HIS A 38 0.04 -5.04 -6.61
CA HIS A 38 0.10 -4.98 -5.15
C HIS A 38 1.21 -4.06 -4.65
N MET A 39 2.45 -4.29 -5.11
CA MET A 39 3.59 -3.45 -4.74
C MET A 39 3.37 -1.97 -5.11
N ALA A 40 2.79 -1.69 -6.28
CA ALA A 40 2.48 -0.33 -6.71
C ALA A 40 1.40 0.32 -5.85
N ALA A 41 0.37 -0.43 -5.44
CA ALA A 41 -0.67 0.04 -4.54
C ALA A 41 -0.07 0.41 -3.17
N PHE A 42 0.71 -0.49 -2.57
CA PHE A 42 1.35 -0.26 -1.27
C PHE A 42 2.41 0.84 -1.31
N ALA A 43 3.18 0.95 -2.39
CA ALA A 43 4.08 2.07 -2.64
C ALA A 43 3.31 3.41 -2.66
N SER A 44 2.18 3.46 -3.38
CA SER A 44 1.34 4.65 -3.45
C SER A 44 0.77 5.04 -2.09
N LEU A 45 0.33 4.05 -1.29
CA LEU A 45 -0.13 4.25 0.08
C LEU A 45 0.98 4.76 1.00
N ALA A 46 2.22 4.28 0.86
CA ALA A 46 3.36 4.76 1.63
C ALA A 46 3.71 6.23 1.31
N ILE A 47 3.67 6.63 0.03
CA ILE A 47 3.85 8.04 -0.38
C ILE A 47 2.73 8.90 0.21
N LEU A 48 1.47 8.54 -0.04
CA LEU A 48 0.31 9.30 0.42
C LEU A 48 0.28 9.40 1.95
N GLY A 49 0.56 8.30 2.65
CA GLY A 49 0.62 8.25 4.10
C GLY A 49 1.70 9.15 4.67
N THR A 50 2.89 9.16 4.05
CA THR A 50 3.99 10.04 4.47
C THR A 50 3.61 11.52 4.32
N LEU A 51 2.93 11.89 3.23
CA LEU A 51 2.51 13.26 2.97
C LEU A 51 1.31 13.70 3.84
N ALA A 52 0.36 12.78 4.08
CA ALA A 52 -0.88 13.02 4.84
C ALA A 52 -0.67 13.05 6.36
N TYR A 53 0.38 12.38 6.85
CA TYR A 53 0.68 12.26 8.28
C TYR A 53 2.15 12.59 8.60
N PRO A 54 2.60 13.83 8.39
CA PRO A 54 4.00 14.22 8.57
C PRO A 54 4.51 14.09 10.02
N ARG A 55 3.61 13.98 11.00
CA ARG A 55 3.95 13.82 12.43
C ARG A 55 3.98 12.36 12.89
N ILE A 56 3.52 11.42 12.07
CA ILE A 56 3.55 10.00 12.43
C ILE A 56 4.96 9.46 12.12
N PRO A 57 5.61 8.76 13.06
CA PRO A 57 6.86 8.06 12.80
C PRO A 57 6.74 7.13 11.59
N ARG A 58 7.70 7.19 10.66
CA ARG A 58 7.69 6.37 9.43
C ARG A 58 7.57 4.86 9.73
N LEU A 59 8.17 4.41 10.84
CA LEU A 59 8.06 3.03 11.29
C LEU A 59 6.62 2.65 11.65
N LEU A 60 5.87 3.54 12.32
CA LEU A 60 4.47 3.27 12.65
C LEU A 60 3.59 3.24 11.40
N LEU A 61 3.86 4.11 10.43
CA LEU A 61 3.19 4.07 9.13
C LEU A 61 3.50 2.75 8.39
N ALA A 62 4.76 2.32 8.38
CA ALA A 62 5.17 1.05 7.79
C ALA A 62 4.43 -0.13 8.43
N LEU A 63 4.46 -0.21 9.76
CA LEU A 63 3.77 -1.27 10.53
C LEU A 63 2.26 -1.27 10.26
N GLY A 64 1.64 -0.09 10.19
CA GLY A 64 0.22 0.02 9.84
C GLY A 64 -0.09 -0.54 8.46
N LEU A 65 0.76 -0.25 7.46
CA LEU A 65 0.59 -0.81 6.10
C LEU A 65 0.86 -2.32 6.06
N VAL A 66 1.84 -2.83 6.79
CA VAL A 66 2.09 -4.29 6.90
C VAL A 66 0.87 -4.99 7.52
N VAL A 67 0.26 -4.40 8.55
CA VAL A 67 -0.98 -4.92 9.14
C VAL A 67 -2.11 -4.92 8.10
N VAL A 68 -2.24 -3.87 7.29
CA VAL A 68 -3.24 -3.84 6.20
C VAL A 68 -2.99 -4.95 5.18
N GLY A 69 -1.74 -5.18 4.76
CA GLY A 69 -1.39 -6.29 3.87
C GLY A 69 -1.73 -7.65 4.48
N GLY A 70 -1.36 -7.89 5.74
CA GLY A 70 -1.71 -9.14 6.42
C GLY A 70 -3.21 -9.34 6.60
N LEU A 71 -3.98 -8.27 6.78
CA LEU A 71 -5.45 -8.34 6.81
C LEU A 71 -6.03 -8.70 5.44
N ILE A 72 -5.45 -8.20 4.35
CA ILE A 72 -5.86 -8.58 2.99
C ILE A 72 -5.66 -10.08 2.78
N GLU A 73 -4.48 -10.62 3.14
CA GLU A 73 -4.19 -12.06 3.06
C GLU A 73 -5.21 -12.89 3.84
N VAL A 74 -5.48 -12.52 5.09
CA VAL A 74 -6.46 -13.22 5.95
C VAL A 74 -7.86 -13.16 5.35
N VAL A 75 -8.24 -12.03 4.75
CA VAL A 75 -9.54 -11.90 4.07
C VAL A 75 -9.57 -12.77 2.81
N GLN A 76 -8.51 -12.81 2.01
CA GLN A 76 -8.41 -13.65 0.82
C GLN A 76 -8.53 -15.15 1.14
N MET A 77 -8.16 -15.60 2.35
CA MET A 77 -8.39 -16.98 2.80
C MET A 77 -9.88 -17.38 2.88
N ILE A 78 -10.82 -16.42 2.81
CA ILE A 78 -12.26 -16.71 2.81
C ILE A 78 -12.62 -17.39 1.47
N PRO A 79 -13.07 -18.67 1.47
CA PRO A 79 -13.28 -19.42 0.23
C PRO A 79 -14.29 -18.79 -0.74
N ALA A 80 -15.28 -18.05 -0.21
CA ALA A 80 -16.28 -17.35 -1.01
C ALA A 80 -15.70 -16.25 -1.92
N LEU A 81 -14.49 -15.76 -1.62
CA LEU A 81 -13.81 -14.74 -2.42
C LEU A 81 -13.05 -15.31 -3.61
N HIS A 82 -12.88 -16.63 -3.69
CA HIS A 82 -12.16 -17.29 -4.79
C HIS A 82 -10.77 -16.66 -5.05
N ARG A 83 -10.07 -16.30 -3.97
CA ARG A 83 -8.71 -15.77 -3.96
C ARG A 83 -7.82 -16.67 -3.11
N ASP A 84 -6.57 -16.81 -3.53
CA ASP A 84 -5.56 -17.52 -2.76
C ASP A 84 -4.72 -16.50 -2.00
N ALA A 85 -4.53 -16.73 -0.70
CA ALA A 85 -3.60 -15.95 0.09
C ALA A 85 -2.16 -16.30 -0.33
N GLU A 86 -1.39 -15.30 -0.73
CA GLU A 86 0.00 -15.42 -1.13
C GLU A 86 0.90 -14.64 -0.16
N TRP A 87 1.49 -15.33 0.82
CA TRP A 87 2.49 -14.72 1.74
C TRP A 87 3.64 -14.00 1.03
N GLY A 88 3.91 -14.35 -0.23
CA GLY A 88 4.86 -13.66 -1.09
C GLY A 88 4.45 -12.22 -1.42
N ASP A 89 3.16 -11.91 -1.50
CA ASP A 89 2.63 -10.55 -1.70
C ASP A 89 2.83 -9.71 -0.45
N LEU A 90 2.52 -10.24 0.74
CA LEU A 90 2.82 -9.57 2.00
C LEU A 90 4.31 -9.19 2.12
N PHE A 91 5.21 -10.08 1.72
CA PHE A 91 6.65 -9.79 1.73
C PHE A 91 7.02 -8.71 0.69
N ALA A 92 6.50 -8.82 -0.53
CA ALA A 92 6.75 -7.87 -1.61
C ALA A 92 6.24 -6.46 -1.26
N ASP A 93 5.05 -6.36 -0.68
CA ASP A 93 4.43 -5.11 -0.24
C ASP A 93 5.21 -4.48 0.91
N THR A 94 5.64 -5.29 1.88
CA THR A 94 6.49 -4.83 2.98
C THR A 94 7.80 -4.24 2.44
N PHE A 95 8.42 -4.90 1.47
CA PHE A 95 9.64 -4.42 0.83
C PHE A 95 9.40 -3.10 0.05
N ALA A 96 8.31 -3.02 -0.71
CA ALA A 96 7.94 -1.82 -1.46
C ALA A 96 7.71 -0.63 -0.53
N VAL A 97 6.97 -0.81 0.56
CA VAL A 97 6.73 0.21 1.60
C VAL A 97 8.06 0.67 2.20
N ALA A 98 8.92 -0.25 2.62
CA ALA A 98 10.21 0.09 3.21
C ALA A 98 11.08 0.93 2.25
N LEU A 99 11.19 0.51 0.99
CA LEU A 99 11.94 1.22 -0.03
C LEU A 99 11.42 2.65 -0.23
N ILE A 100 10.10 2.80 -0.39
CA ILE A 100 9.47 4.10 -0.61
C ILE A 100 9.65 5.04 0.58
N LEU A 101 9.51 4.53 1.81
CA LEU A 101 9.69 5.36 3.00
C LEU A 101 11.14 5.85 3.14
N VAL A 102 12.11 5.02 2.78
CA VAL A 102 13.53 5.42 2.70
C VAL A 102 13.73 6.48 1.62
N CYS A 103 13.19 6.29 0.41
CA CYS A 103 13.27 7.30 -0.65
C CYS A 103 12.64 8.63 -0.22
N MET A 104 11.44 8.59 0.36
CA MET A 104 10.73 9.76 0.88
C MET A 104 11.51 10.48 1.97
N GLN A 105 12.25 9.74 2.81
CA GLN A 105 13.15 10.34 3.80
C GLN A 105 14.23 11.20 3.16
N PHE A 106 14.83 10.75 2.06
CA PHE A 106 15.84 11.53 1.34
C PHE A 106 15.22 12.70 0.58
N VAL A 107 14.10 12.48 -0.12
CA VAL A 107 13.39 13.53 -0.86
C VAL A 107 12.99 14.67 0.08
N LEU A 108 12.35 14.37 1.21
CA LEU A 108 11.90 15.39 2.16
C LEU A 108 13.06 16.14 2.84
N LYS A 109 14.24 15.50 2.98
CA LYS A 109 15.46 16.17 3.47
C LYS A 109 16.12 17.05 2.42
N ALA A 110 15.99 16.71 1.14
CA ALA A 110 16.56 17.47 0.02
C ALA A 110 15.71 18.70 -0.35
N LEU A 111 14.43 18.73 0.02
CA LEU A 111 13.60 19.92 -0.16
C LEU A 111 14.09 21.03 0.78
N PRO A 112 14.35 22.25 0.27
CA PRO A 112 14.76 23.37 1.12
C PRO A 112 13.65 23.63 2.15
N SER A 113 14.04 23.67 3.43
CA SER A 113 13.13 24.06 4.50
C SER A 113 12.64 25.47 4.21
N ARG A 114 11.37 25.59 3.81
CA ARG A 114 10.70 26.90 3.71
C ARG A 114 10.51 27.50 5.09
#